data_AF-A0A8T4DL30-F1
#
_entry.id   AF-A0A8T4DL30-F1
#
_cell.length_a   1.000
_cell.length_b   1.000
_cell.length_c   1.000
_cell.angle_alpha   90.00
_cell.angle_beta   90.00
_cell.angle_gamma   90.00
#
_symmetry.space_group_name_H-M   'P 1'
#
loop_
_entity.id
_entity.type
_entity.pdbx_description
1 polymer ?
#
loop_
_entity_poly.entity_id
_entity_poly.type
_entity_poly.pdbx_seq_one_letter_code
_entity_poly.pdbx_strand_id
1 'polypeptide(L)'
;MKNKTSKIMILAALALTLLTACESVNNEKPIGGDKDDYGCLVGAGYSWNETVGACIREWELDESQKEAARLAVLPMSYRPITITEVETLRCPGCFNVYLQGPSGGEPTVMKFRDWKVTWDEEPEEPQGCTEDTKVCDDGSIVVRDPALGCEFPRCLDEGESDKTYCQPTQRGDIACTMNYDPVCGWFNLDIKCIKHPCAATYGNACTACSDEKVYYITEGECPE
;
A
#
# COMPACT_ATOMS: atom_id res chain seq x y z
N MET A 1 55.61 -43.29 63.15
CA MET A 1 54.74 -43.21 61.96
C MET A 1 53.89 -41.95 62.10
N LYS A 2 53.87 -41.10 61.06
CA LYS A 2 53.42 -39.70 61.11
C LYS A 2 51.89 -39.63 60.99
N ASN A 3 51.24 -39.03 61.99
CA ASN A 3 49.79 -38.81 62.05
C ASN A 3 49.37 -37.77 61.00
N LYS A 4 48.94 -38.26 59.84
CA LYS A 4 48.54 -37.47 58.66
C LYS A 4 47.13 -36.88 58.74
N THR A 5 46.41 -37.11 59.84
CA THR A 5 44.98 -36.76 59.98
C THR A 5 44.70 -35.31 60.36
N SER A 6 45.69 -34.54 60.83
CA SER A 6 45.45 -33.17 61.30
C SER A 6 45.44 -32.10 60.20
N LYS A 7 45.88 -32.40 58.97
CA LYS A 7 45.87 -31.43 57.84
C LYS A 7 44.58 -31.46 57.01
N ILE A 8 43.78 -32.53 57.11
CA ILE A 8 42.55 -32.68 56.32
C ILE A 8 41.38 -31.89 56.95
N MET A 9 41.39 -31.70 58.27
CA MET A 9 40.34 -30.95 58.97
C MET A 9 40.43 -29.42 58.77
N ILE A 10 41.60 -28.86 58.44
CA ILE A 10 41.77 -27.42 58.20
C ILE A 10 41.41 -27.04 56.76
N LEU A 11 41.52 -27.96 55.80
CA LEU A 11 41.10 -27.76 54.41
C LEU A 11 39.57 -27.86 54.23
N ALA A 12 38.86 -28.56 55.12
CA ALA A 12 37.39 -28.62 55.10
C ALA A 12 36.72 -27.36 55.70
N ALA A 13 37.39 -26.66 56.62
CA ALA A 13 36.87 -25.41 57.20
C ALA A 13 37.05 -24.17 56.29
N LEU A 14 38.03 -24.20 55.37
CA LEU A 14 38.21 -23.15 54.34
C LEU A 14 37.32 -23.35 53.10
N ALA A 15 36.70 -24.52 52.94
CA ALA A 15 35.72 -24.79 51.88
C ALA A 15 34.26 -24.51 52.31
N LEU A 16 33.99 -24.33 53.61
CA LEU A 16 32.65 -24.03 54.12
C LEU A 16 32.38 -22.53 54.30
N THR A 17 33.40 -21.66 54.18
CA THR A 17 33.24 -20.20 54.20
C THR A 17 33.18 -19.56 52.81
N LEU A 18 33.10 -20.36 51.74
CA LEU A 18 32.93 -19.88 50.35
C LEU A 18 31.53 -20.14 49.76
N LEU A 19 30.55 -20.54 50.57
CA LEU A 19 29.17 -20.81 50.13
C LEU A 19 28.11 -19.82 50.64
N THR A 20 28.50 -18.75 51.33
CA THR A 20 27.55 -17.70 51.76
C THR A 20 28.00 -16.32 51.29
N ALA A 21 27.73 -16.04 50.01
CA ALA A 21 27.36 -14.71 49.52
C ALA A 21 26.71 -14.89 48.13
N CYS A 22 25.55 -15.54 48.09
CA CYS A 22 24.65 -15.43 46.96
C CYS A 22 23.75 -14.21 47.21
N GLU A 23 23.77 -13.29 46.25
CA GLU A 23 22.88 -12.15 46.00
C GLU A 23 22.47 -11.24 47.16
N SER A 24 23.04 -10.03 47.16
CA SER A 24 22.26 -8.84 47.49
C SER A 24 21.12 -8.73 46.47
N VAL A 25 19.97 -9.33 46.76
CA VAL A 25 18.72 -8.98 46.08
C VAL A 25 18.43 -7.53 46.44
N ASN A 26 18.89 -6.60 45.59
CA ASN A 26 18.44 -5.22 45.62
C ASN A 26 16.95 -5.24 45.27
N ASN A 27 16.11 -5.29 46.30
CA ASN A 27 14.65 -5.23 46.21
C ASN A 27 14.19 -3.77 46.08
N GLU A 28 14.98 -2.96 45.40
CA GLU A 28 14.56 -1.65 44.95
C GLU A 28 13.75 -1.88 43.68
N LYS A 29 12.42 -1.83 43.80
CA LYS A 29 11.54 -1.80 42.64
C LYS A 29 12.07 -0.70 41.71
N PRO A 30 12.43 -1.02 40.44
CA PRO A 30 12.92 0.00 39.53
C PRO A 30 11.91 1.15 39.48
N ILE A 31 12.42 2.38 39.57
CA ILE A 31 11.58 3.59 39.57
C ILE A 31 11.03 3.76 38.15
N GLY A 32 9.71 3.67 38.00
CA GLY A 32 9.02 3.80 36.72
C GLY A 32 8.61 2.46 36.10
N GLY A 33 7.86 2.53 35.00
CA GLY A 33 7.28 1.35 34.36
C GLY A 33 5.99 0.85 35.01
N ASP A 34 5.47 1.57 36.01
CA ASP A 34 4.17 1.29 36.60
C ASP A 34 3.07 1.37 35.55
N LYS A 35 2.18 0.39 35.58
CA LYS A 35 1.03 0.26 34.70
C LYS A 35 -0.25 0.17 35.51
N ASP A 36 -1.36 0.69 34.98
CA ASP A 36 -2.69 0.47 35.55
C ASP A 36 -3.21 -0.95 35.26
N ASP A 37 -4.41 -1.27 35.72
CA ASP A 37 -5.05 -2.58 35.54
C ASP A 37 -5.29 -2.95 34.06
N TYR A 38 -5.29 -1.96 33.17
CA TYR A 38 -5.41 -2.14 31.73
C TYR A 38 -4.05 -2.18 31.02
N GLY A 39 -2.94 -2.05 31.76
CA GLY A 39 -1.59 -2.09 31.20
C GLY A 39 -1.06 -0.74 30.69
N CYS A 40 -1.75 0.37 30.96
CA CYS A 40 -1.36 1.71 30.52
C CYS A 40 -0.25 2.27 31.42
N LEU A 41 0.80 2.83 30.81
CA LEU A 41 1.93 3.42 31.54
C LEU A 41 1.53 4.76 32.21
N VAL A 42 1.11 4.68 33.47
CA VAL A 42 0.63 5.83 34.25
C VAL A 42 1.72 6.91 34.43
N GLY A 43 2.97 6.50 34.60
CA GLY A 43 4.10 7.43 34.75
C GLY A 43 4.41 8.24 33.49
N ALA A 44 3.99 7.76 32.32
CA ALA A 44 4.07 8.48 31.05
C ALA A 44 2.78 9.26 30.73
N GLY A 45 1.81 9.24 31.64
CA GLY A 45 0.54 9.96 31.50
C GLY A 45 -0.55 9.21 30.73
N TYR A 46 -0.34 7.93 30.38
CA TYR A 46 -1.38 7.14 29.73
C TYR A 46 -2.40 6.62 30.73
N SER A 47 -3.66 6.65 30.31
CA SER A 47 -4.79 6.06 31.03
C SER A 47 -5.70 5.33 30.06
N TRP A 48 -6.36 4.26 30.53
CA TRP A 48 -7.35 3.57 29.74
C TRP A 48 -8.56 4.46 29.42
N ASN A 49 -8.95 4.53 28.14
CA ASN A 49 -10.19 5.15 27.70
C ASN A 49 -11.11 4.10 27.08
N GLU A 50 -12.29 3.89 27.66
CA GLU A 50 -13.25 2.85 27.23
C GLU A 50 -13.84 3.12 25.84
N THR A 51 -14.02 4.38 25.46
CA THR A 51 -14.62 4.75 24.17
C THR A 51 -13.64 4.48 23.03
N VAL A 52 -12.36 4.80 23.24
CA VAL A 52 -11.31 4.48 22.29
C VAL A 52 -10.96 3.00 22.33
N GLY A 53 -10.99 2.37 23.51
CA GLY A 53 -10.55 0.99 23.71
C GLY A 53 -9.02 0.86 23.73
N ALA A 54 -8.31 1.90 24.19
CA ALA A 54 -6.86 1.97 24.21
C ALA A 54 -6.33 2.83 25.35
N CYS A 55 -5.04 2.69 25.65
CA CYS A 55 -4.29 3.60 26.50
C CYS A 55 -4.00 4.88 25.72
N ILE A 56 -4.52 6.02 26.19
CA ILE A 56 -4.33 7.31 25.53
C ILE A 56 -3.92 8.40 26.54
N ARG A 57 -3.41 9.51 26.00
CA ARG A 57 -3.25 10.77 26.73
C ARG A 57 -4.36 11.71 26.30
N GLU A 58 -5.42 11.75 27.11
CA GLU A 58 -6.70 12.43 26.79
C GLU A 58 -6.51 13.88 26.30
N TRP A 59 -5.50 14.59 26.81
CA TRP A 59 -5.22 15.99 26.50
C TRP A 59 -4.52 16.23 25.15
N GLU A 60 -4.06 15.17 24.47
CA GLU A 60 -3.36 15.32 23.19
C GLU A 60 -4.23 15.09 21.97
N LEU A 61 -5.41 14.48 22.17
CA LEU A 61 -6.29 14.07 21.10
C LEU A 61 -7.58 14.88 21.14
N ASP A 62 -7.93 15.48 20.01
CA ASP A 62 -9.29 15.99 19.79
C ASP A 62 -10.28 14.84 19.47
N GLU A 63 -11.57 15.18 19.37
CA GLU A 63 -12.62 14.18 19.14
C GLU A 63 -12.47 13.42 17.81
N SER A 64 -11.95 14.08 16.77
CA SER A 64 -11.71 13.41 15.49
C SER A 64 -10.53 12.44 15.56
N GLN A 65 -9.48 12.82 16.28
CA GLN A 65 -8.32 11.95 16.53
C GLN A 65 -8.69 10.76 17.43
N LYS A 66 -9.54 10.96 18.45
CA LYS A 66 -10.06 9.87 19.27
C LYS A 66 -10.89 8.88 18.46
N GLU A 67 -11.72 9.35 17.54
CA GLU A 67 -12.49 8.48 16.66
C GLU A 67 -11.58 7.70 15.69
N ALA A 68 -10.56 8.35 15.11
CA ALA A 68 -9.57 7.67 14.28
C ALA A 68 -8.79 6.60 15.07
N ALA A 69 -8.38 6.93 16.29
CA ALA A 69 -7.72 5.99 17.20
C ALA A 69 -8.62 4.79 17.54
N ARG A 70 -9.90 5.04 17.83
CA ARG A 70 -10.90 4.00 18.08
C ARG A 70 -11.00 3.04 16.90
N LEU A 71 -11.16 3.56 15.69
CA LEU A 71 -11.23 2.75 14.48
C LEU A 71 -9.95 1.92 14.25
N ALA A 72 -8.79 2.48 14.55
CA ALA A 72 -7.50 1.81 14.40
C ALA A 72 -7.34 0.60 15.33
N VAL A 73 -7.90 0.65 16.54
CA VAL A 73 -7.76 -0.43 17.53
C VAL A 73 -8.81 -1.51 17.42
N LEU A 74 -9.93 -1.28 16.71
CA LEU A 74 -11.01 -2.27 16.55
C LEU A 74 -10.52 -3.66 16.11
N PRO A 75 -9.58 -3.80 15.14
CA PRO A 75 -9.09 -5.12 14.72
C PRO A 75 -8.24 -5.84 15.77
N MET A 76 -7.78 -5.13 16.81
CA MET A 76 -6.76 -5.58 17.76
C MET A 76 -7.22 -5.57 19.22
N SER A 77 -8.53 -5.56 19.46
CA SER A 77 -9.20 -5.38 20.76
C SER A 77 -8.85 -6.36 21.89
N TYR A 78 -8.03 -7.37 21.65
CA TYR A 78 -7.65 -8.39 22.63
C TYR A 78 -6.36 -8.08 23.41
N ARG A 79 -5.65 -6.98 23.10
CA ARG A 79 -4.40 -6.62 23.76
C ARG A 79 -4.40 -5.15 24.16
N PRO A 80 -3.73 -4.78 25.25
CA PRO A 80 -3.60 -3.38 25.61
C PRO A 80 -2.70 -2.68 24.58
N ILE A 81 -3.28 -1.70 23.91
CA ILE A 81 -2.64 -0.91 22.86
C ILE A 81 -2.53 0.51 23.38
N THR A 82 -1.38 1.11 23.12
CA THR A 82 -1.12 2.51 23.43
C THR A 82 -1.15 3.31 22.15
N ILE A 83 -1.97 4.36 22.11
CA ILE A 83 -1.93 5.36 21.05
C ILE A 83 -0.82 6.34 21.38
N THR A 84 0.31 6.25 20.69
CA THR A 84 1.47 7.10 20.98
C THR A 84 1.34 8.47 20.31
N GLU A 85 0.69 8.53 19.14
CA GLU A 85 0.52 9.75 18.35
C GLU A 85 -0.63 9.58 17.34
N VAL A 86 -1.31 10.68 17.01
CA VAL A 86 -2.26 10.75 15.88
C VAL A 86 -1.95 11.99 15.05
N GLU A 87 -1.38 11.80 13.86
CA GLU A 87 -1.09 12.88 12.92
C GLU A 87 -2.31 13.14 12.03
N THR A 88 -2.81 14.37 12.01
CA THR A 88 -3.89 14.80 11.11
C THR A 88 -3.31 15.29 9.78
N LEU A 89 -3.78 14.75 8.67
CA LEU A 89 -3.30 15.10 7.33
C LEU A 89 -4.20 16.13 6.64
N ARG A 90 -3.75 16.66 5.50
CA ARG A 90 -4.45 17.68 4.70
C ARG A 90 -5.62 17.12 3.88
N CYS A 91 -6.51 16.35 4.51
CA CYS A 91 -7.81 15.99 3.96
C CYS A 91 -8.79 15.57 5.07
N PRO A 92 -10.10 15.77 4.89
CA PRO A 92 -11.10 15.28 5.84
C PRO A 92 -10.98 13.77 6.04
N GLY A 93 -10.93 13.32 7.29
CA GLY A 93 -10.84 11.89 7.62
C GLY A 93 -9.48 11.23 7.34
N CYS A 94 -8.42 12.03 7.16
CA CYS A 94 -7.09 11.52 6.89
C CYS A 94 -6.19 11.63 8.12
N PHE A 95 -5.69 10.48 8.58
CA PHE A 95 -4.88 10.38 9.79
C PHE A 95 -3.75 9.35 9.63
N ASN A 96 -2.63 9.55 10.32
CA ASN A 96 -1.70 8.48 10.63
C ASN A 96 -1.79 8.21 12.14
N VAL A 97 -2.25 7.02 12.52
CA VAL A 97 -2.43 6.61 13.91
C VAL A 97 -1.29 5.69 14.31
N TYR A 98 -0.48 6.10 15.28
CA TYR A 98 0.68 5.36 15.76
C TYR A 98 0.30 4.52 16.98
N LEU A 99 0.40 3.21 16.83
CA LEU A 99 -0.04 2.19 17.78
C LEU A 99 1.17 1.46 18.34
N GLN A 100 1.27 1.32 19.66
CA GLN A 100 2.29 0.50 20.30
C GLN A 100 1.66 -0.65 21.08
N GLY A 101 2.19 -1.85 20.87
CA GLY A 101 1.77 -3.05 21.60
C GLY A 101 2.36 -3.17 23.01
N PRO A 102 1.90 -4.16 23.80
CA PRO A 102 2.25 -4.32 25.23
C PRO A 102 3.73 -4.57 25.49
N SER A 103 4.40 -5.25 24.55
CA SER A 103 5.82 -5.60 24.64
C SER A 103 6.76 -4.42 24.39
N GLY A 104 6.22 -3.26 24.00
CA GLY A 104 7.03 -2.21 23.41
C GLY A 104 7.53 -2.60 22.02
N GLY A 105 8.29 -1.72 21.39
CA GLY A 105 8.77 -1.87 20.01
C GLY A 105 8.41 -0.69 19.13
N GLU A 106 8.70 -0.83 17.83
CA GLU A 106 8.37 0.19 16.84
C GLU A 106 6.85 0.37 16.71
N PRO A 107 6.36 1.61 16.63
CA PRO A 107 4.94 1.87 16.45
C PRO A 107 4.45 1.30 15.12
N THR A 108 3.33 0.58 15.15
CA THR A 108 2.57 0.23 13.95
C THR A 108 1.76 1.45 13.55
N VAL A 109 1.85 1.86 12.28
CA VAL A 109 1.09 3.02 11.78
C VAL A 109 -0.14 2.53 11.01
N MET A 110 -1.33 2.94 11.45
CA MET A 110 -2.54 2.80 10.64
C MET A 110 -2.83 4.10 9.92
N LYS A 111 -2.87 4.03 8.59
CA LYS A 111 -3.16 5.18 7.74
C LYS A 111 -4.64 5.17 7.37
N PHE A 112 -5.26 6.32 7.54
CA PHE A 112 -6.64 6.58 7.15
C PHE A 112 -6.67 7.57 5.99
N ARG A 113 -7.52 7.31 5.00
CA ARG A 113 -7.90 8.26 3.95
C ARG A 113 -9.41 8.23 3.84
N ASP A 114 -10.06 9.39 3.95
CA ASP A 114 -11.53 9.49 3.95
C ASP A 114 -12.18 8.50 4.95
N TRP A 115 -11.66 8.45 6.18
CA TRP A 115 -12.10 7.54 7.26
C TRP A 115 -11.97 6.04 6.97
N LYS A 116 -11.27 5.65 5.90
CA LYS A 116 -11.01 4.25 5.54
C LYS A 116 -9.56 3.91 5.78
N VAL A 117 -9.31 2.72 6.34
CA VAL A 117 -7.96 2.18 6.48
C VAL A 117 -7.39 1.95 5.10
N THR A 118 -6.28 2.62 4.81
CA THR A 118 -5.46 2.36 3.65
C THR A 118 -4.25 1.60 4.13
N TRP A 119 -4.13 0.35 3.69
CA TRP A 119 -2.85 -0.33 3.69
C TRP A 119 -2.02 0.40 2.65
N ASP A 120 -0.78 0.78 2.97
CA ASP A 120 0.16 1.17 1.93
C ASP A 120 0.38 -0.06 1.05
N GLU A 121 -0.49 -0.27 0.07
CA GLU A 121 0.04 -0.49 -1.26
C GLU A 121 0.81 0.80 -1.55
N GLU A 122 2.07 0.86 -1.10
CA GLU A 122 3.03 1.65 -1.86
C GLU A 122 2.74 1.25 -3.31
N PRO A 123 2.31 2.16 -4.19
CA PRO A 123 2.56 1.90 -5.59
C PRO A 123 4.06 1.69 -5.59
N GLU A 124 4.52 0.47 -5.84
CA GLU A 124 5.92 0.21 -6.08
C GLU A 124 6.27 1.21 -7.18
N GLU A 125 6.91 2.33 -6.81
CA GLU A 125 7.54 3.16 -7.80
C GLU A 125 8.52 2.20 -8.44
N PRO A 126 8.29 1.81 -9.71
CA PRO A 126 9.10 0.78 -10.27
C PRO A 126 10.52 1.28 -10.20
N GLN A 127 11.39 0.49 -9.58
CA GLN A 127 12.82 0.77 -9.53
C GLN A 127 13.25 1.13 -10.95
N GLY A 128 13.58 2.41 -11.17
CA GLY A 128 13.67 2.97 -12.51
C GLY A 128 14.51 2.08 -13.41
N CYS A 129 13.97 1.73 -14.59
CA CYS A 129 14.71 0.92 -15.54
C CYS A 129 15.92 1.71 -16.05
N THR A 130 16.91 0.99 -16.60
CA THR A 130 18.00 1.63 -17.32
C THR A 130 17.43 2.42 -18.52
N GLU A 131 17.99 3.59 -18.78
CA GLU A 131 17.55 4.49 -19.86
C GLU A 131 18.06 4.04 -21.24
N ASP A 132 18.26 2.73 -21.45
CA ASP A 132 18.59 2.21 -22.76
C ASP A 132 17.37 2.22 -23.68
N THR A 133 17.65 2.52 -24.94
CA THR A 133 16.65 2.68 -25.99
C THR A 133 16.89 1.66 -27.09
N LYS A 134 15.82 1.19 -27.71
CA LYS A 134 15.85 0.31 -28.88
C LYS A 134 15.10 0.98 -30.02
N VAL A 135 15.74 1.04 -31.18
CA VAL A 135 15.11 1.54 -32.42
C VAL A 135 14.38 0.37 -33.08
N CYS A 136 13.14 0.62 -33.49
CA CYS A 136 12.28 -0.29 -34.23
C CYS A 136 12.48 -0.11 -35.75
N ASP A 137 11.96 -1.05 -36.54
CA ASP A 137 12.14 -1.04 -38.00
C ASP A 137 11.44 0.14 -38.68
N ASP A 138 10.37 0.66 -38.06
CA ASP A 138 9.64 1.89 -38.46
C ASP A 138 10.37 3.19 -38.05
N GLY A 139 11.50 3.08 -37.35
CA GLY A 139 12.26 4.21 -36.81
C GLY A 139 11.76 4.75 -35.47
N SER A 140 10.71 4.16 -34.89
CA SER A 140 10.28 4.49 -33.52
C SER A 140 11.31 4.02 -32.48
N ILE A 141 11.28 4.63 -31.30
CA ILE A 141 12.21 4.32 -30.21
C ILE A 141 11.41 3.83 -29.02
N VAL A 142 11.69 2.60 -28.58
CA VAL A 142 11.11 2.03 -27.36
C VAL A 142 12.13 2.09 -26.23
N VAL A 143 11.63 2.33 -25.02
CA VAL A 143 12.39 2.35 -23.75
C VAL A 143 11.91 1.18 -22.90
N ARG A 144 12.73 0.71 -21.96
CA ARG A 144 12.33 -0.32 -21.00
C ARG A 144 11.09 0.09 -20.22
N ASP A 145 10.11 -0.79 -20.15
CA ASP A 145 8.88 -0.57 -19.40
C ASP A 145 8.97 -1.31 -18.05
N PRO A 146 8.91 -0.60 -16.91
CA PRO A 146 8.92 -1.24 -15.62
C PRO A 146 7.72 -2.17 -15.36
N ALA A 147 6.57 -1.93 -15.99
CA ALA A 147 5.41 -2.82 -15.93
C ALA A 147 5.64 -4.15 -16.65
N LEU A 148 6.65 -4.21 -17.54
CA LEU A 148 7.10 -5.42 -18.22
C LEU A 148 8.37 -6.01 -17.59
N GLY A 149 8.71 -5.63 -16.37
CA GLY A 149 9.94 -6.11 -15.70
C GLY A 149 11.21 -5.53 -16.32
N CYS A 150 11.15 -4.27 -16.77
CA CYS A 150 12.20 -3.59 -17.50
C CYS A 150 12.57 -4.23 -18.84
N GLU A 151 11.64 -4.93 -19.47
CA GLU A 151 11.79 -5.38 -20.85
C GLU A 151 11.42 -4.28 -21.84
N PHE A 152 11.97 -4.35 -23.05
CA PHE A 152 11.50 -3.49 -24.14
C PHE A 152 10.08 -3.92 -24.53
N PRO A 153 9.10 -2.99 -24.59
CA PRO A 153 7.83 -3.30 -25.20
C PRO A 153 8.06 -3.71 -26.66
N ARG A 154 7.11 -4.47 -27.23
CA ARG A 154 7.18 -4.83 -28.65
C ARG A 154 7.12 -3.55 -29.48
N CYS A 155 7.91 -3.51 -30.55
CA CYS A 155 7.73 -2.49 -31.57
C CYS A 155 6.28 -2.56 -32.05
N LEU A 156 5.59 -1.42 -32.05
CA LEU A 156 4.28 -1.33 -32.64
C LEU A 156 4.49 -1.44 -34.14
N ASP A 157 4.22 -2.60 -34.71
CA ASP A 157 4.28 -2.76 -36.16
C ASP A 157 3.29 -1.77 -36.80
N GLU A 158 3.62 -1.28 -38.00
CA GLU A 158 3.03 -0.15 -38.75
C GLU A 158 1.50 -0.18 -38.96
N GLY A 159 0.77 -1.13 -38.38
CA GLY A 159 -0.69 -1.22 -38.38
C GLY A 159 -1.39 -0.70 -37.12
N GLU A 160 -0.67 -0.14 -36.13
CA GLU A 160 -1.28 0.40 -34.90
C GLU A 160 -1.34 1.93 -34.83
N SER A 161 -0.50 2.65 -35.59
CA SER A 161 -0.49 4.12 -35.62
C SER A 161 -1.61 4.75 -36.46
N ASP A 162 -2.33 3.96 -37.26
CA ASP A 162 -3.45 4.43 -38.10
C ASP A 162 -4.83 4.24 -37.45
N LYS A 163 -4.88 3.77 -36.19
CA LYS A 163 -6.14 3.54 -35.49
C LYS A 163 -6.59 4.77 -34.72
N THR A 164 -7.70 5.39 -35.15
CA THR A 164 -8.36 6.46 -34.40
C THR A 164 -9.58 5.91 -33.66
N TYR A 165 -9.54 5.88 -32.32
CA TYR A 165 -10.64 5.37 -31.50
C TYR A 165 -11.79 6.37 -31.37
N CYS A 166 -13.01 5.88 -31.54
CA CYS A 166 -14.21 6.71 -31.41
C CYS A 166 -14.52 7.03 -29.94
N GLN A 167 -14.59 8.32 -29.62
CA GLN A 167 -14.88 8.81 -28.27
C GLN A 167 -16.38 8.70 -27.94
N PRO A 168 -16.76 8.59 -26.65
CA PRO A 168 -18.17 8.57 -26.24
C PRO A 168 -18.97 9.81 -26.69
N THR A 169 -18.30 10.96 -26.79
CA THR A 169 -18.88 12.23 -27.26
C THR A 169 -19.24 12.22 -28.75
N GLN A 170 -18.77 11.24 -29.51
CA GLN A 170 -19.00 11.12 -30.94
C GLN A 170 -20.14 10.14 -31.29
N ARG A 171 -20.82 9.55 -30.29
CA ARG A 171 -21.86 8.53 -30.47
C ARG A 171 -23.28 9.11 -30.47
N GLY A 172 -24.20 8.44 -31.16
CA GLY A 172 -25.63 8.79 -31.18
C GLY A 172 -26.01 9.77 -32.28
N ASP A 173 -27.11 10.49 -32.10
CA ASP A 173 -27.69 11.41 -33.10
C ASP A 173 -26.90 12.72 -33.22
N ILE A 174 -25.65 12.64 -33.68
CA ILE A 174 -24.80 13.80 -33.93
C ILE A 174 -24.97 14.26 -35.38
N ALA A 175 -25.09 15.57 -35.58
CA ALA A 175 -25.14 16.17 -36.91
C ALA A 175 -23.74 16.11 -37.56
N CYS A 176 -23.54 15.17 -38.49
CA CYS A 176 -22.33 15.06 -39.28
C CYS A 176 -22.40 15.90 -40.57
N THR A 177 -21.26 16.40 -41.02
CA THR A 177 -21.13 17.05 -42.33
C THR A 177 -21.20 16.01 -43.46
N MET A 178 -21.65 16.43 -44.64
CA MET A 178 -21.70 15.58 -45.84
C MET A 178 -20.37 15.58 -46.63
N ASN A 179 -19.24 15.80 -45.94
CA ASN A 179 -17.93 15.72 -46.59
C ASN A 179 -17.56 14.25 -46.86
N TYR A 180 -16.95 13.98 -48.01
CA TYR A 180 -16.53 12.63 -48.37
C TYR A 180 -15.02 12.47 -48.17
N ASP A 181 -14.64 11.95 -46.99
CA ASP A 181 -13.28 11.59 -46.59
C ASP A 181 -13.33 10.15 -46.04
N PRO A 182 -13.29 9.12 -46.90
CA PRO A 182 -13.69 7.78 -46.52
C PRO A 182 -12.79 7.17 -45.45
N VAL A 183 -13.41 6.44 -44.53
CA VAL A 183 -12.72 5.73 -43.45
C VAL A 183 -13.26 4.31 -43.31
N CYS A 184 -12.41 3.39 -42.84
CA CYS A 184 -12.81 2.03 -42.52
C CYS A 184 -13.14 1.95 -41.04
N GLY A 185 -14.42 1.74 -40.71
CA GLY A 185 -14.89 1.59 -39.33
C GLY A 185 -14.85 0.14 -38.89
N TRP A 186 -14.01 -0.17 -37.92
CA TRP A 186 -13.80 -1.50 -37.36
C TRP A 186 -14.72 -1.72 -36.16
N PHE A 187 -15.40 -2.86 -36.13
CA PHE A 187 -16.41 -3.11 -35.11
C PHE A 187 -15.82 -3.62 -33.81
N ASN A 188 -16.53 -3.40 -32.70
CA ASN A 188 -16.15 -3.97 -31.41
C ASN A 188 -16.23 -5.50 -31.42
N LEU A 189 -15.53 -6.13 -30.46
CA LEU A 189 -15.49 -7.60 -30.35
C LEU A 189 -16.83 -8.23 -29.93
N ASP A 190 -17.79 -7.42 -29.49
CA ASP A 190 -19.12 -7.87 -29.07
C ASP A 190 -20.07 -8.11 -30.26
N ILE A 191 -19.68 -7.71 -31.47
CA ILE A 191 -20.50 -7.83 -32.68
C ILE A 191 -20.09 -9.06 -33.50
N LYS A 192 -21.07 -9.94 -33.73
CA LYS A 192 -20.90 -11.12 -34.57
C LYS A 192 -21.09 -10.76 -36.05
N CYS A 193 -20.00 -10.59 -36.79
CA CYS A 193 -20.05 -10.32 -38.22
C CYS A 193 -20.23 -11.61 -39.03
N ILE A 194 -20.93 -11.51 -40.15
CA ILE A 194 -21.15 -12.64 -41.07
C ILE A 194 -19.92 -12.85 -41.98
N LYS A 195 -19.23 -11.76 -42.34
CA LYS A 195 -18.00 -11.75 -43.15
C LYS A 195 -16.87 -11.09 -42.35
N HIS A 196 -15.65 -11.60 -42.49
CA HIS A 196 -14.44 -11.03 -41.90
C HIS A 196 -13.64 -10.30 -43.00
N PRO A 197 -12.98 -9.17 -42.71
CA PRO A 197 -12.89 -8.47 -41.41
C PRO A 197 -14.21 -7.84 -40.95
N CYS A 198 -14.36 -7.71 -39.63
CA CYS A 198 -15.47 -7.02 -38.99
C CYS A 198 -15.34 -5.50 -39.17
N ALA A 199 -15.60 -5.01 -40.38
CA ALA A 199 -15.48 -3.60 -40.70
C ALA A 199 -16.42 -3.19 -41.83
N ALA A 200 -16.72 -1.89 -41.90
CA ALA A 200 -17.48 -1.29 -43.01
C ALA A 200 -16.92 0.09 -43.37
N THR A 201 -16.97 0.43 -44.66
CA THR A 201 -16.56 1.74 -45.16
C THR A 201 -17.64 2.79 -44.83
N TYR A 202 -17.21 3.94 -44.32
CA TYR A 202 -18.05 5.11 -44.05
C TYR A 202 -17.59 6.30 -44.87
N GLY A 203 -18.51 7.23 -45.15
CA GLY A 203 -18.21 8.41 -45.97
C GLY A 203 -17.29 9.41 -45.27
N ASN A 204 -17.29 9.45 -43.93
CA ASN A 204 -16.34 10.21 -43.12
C ASN A 204 -16.26 9.72 -41.67
N ALA A 205 -15.24 10.18 -40.95
CA ALA A 205 -14.98 9.86 -39.55
C ALA A 205 -16.18 10.13 -38.60
N CYS A 206 -16.93 11.21 -38.82
CA CYS A 206 -18.10 11.52 -37.99
C CYS A 206 -19.19 10.46 -38.17
N THR A 207 -19.54 10.13 -39.41
CA THR A 207 -20.54 9.11 -39.70
C THR A 207 -20.12 7.73 -39.19
N ALA A 208 -18.82 7.41 -39.23
CA ALA A 208 -18.29 6.19 -38.66
C ALA A 208 -18.42 6.15 -37.14
N CYS A 209 -17.93 7.17 -36.43
CA CYS A 209 -17.93 7.19 -34.97
C CYS A 209 -19.31 7.45 -34.33
N SER A 210 -20.28 7.96 -35.11
CA SER A 210 -21.68 8.08 -34.68
C SER A 210 -22.36 6.72 -34.50
N ASP A 211 -21.90 5.71 -35.25
CA ASP A 211 -22.42 4.36 -35.16
C ASP A 211 -21.80 3.63 -33.97
N GLU A 212 -22.64 3.21 -33.02
CA GLU A 212 -22.22 2.54 -31.80
C GLU A 212 -21.45 1.24 -32.04
N LYS A 213 -21.60 0.63 -33.21
CA LYS A 213 -20.86 -0.59 -33.57
C LYS A 213 -19.39 -0.34 -33.86
N VAL A 214 -19.01 0.88 -34.23
CA VAL A 214 -17.63 1.21 -34.62
C VAL A 214 -16.80 1.49 -33.37
N TYR A 215 -15.72 0.73 -33.21
CA TYR A 215 -14.78 0.86 -32.10
C TYR A 215 -13.62 1.81 -32.43
N TYR A 216 -13.06 1.67 -33.63
CA TYR A 216 -12.04 2.57 -34.16
C TYR A 216 -12.15 2.67 -35.69
N ILE A 217 -11.52 3.70 -36.24
CA ILE A 217 -11.43 3.93 -37.68
C ILE A 217 -9.98 3.91 -38.15
N THR A 218 -9.76 3.54 -39.41
CA THR A 218 -8.49 3.72 -40.13
C THR A 218 -8.75 4.55 -41.39
N GLU A 219 -7.71 5.20 -41.93
CA GLU A 219 -7.87 6.01 -43.14
C GLU A 219 -8.17 5.13 -44.37
N GLY A 220 -9.02 5.63 -45.27
CA GLY A 220 -9.37 4.95 -46.52
C GLY A 220 -10.52 3.94 -46.40
N GLU A 221 -10.79 3.22 -47.48
CA GLU A 221 -11.87 2.23 -47.54
C GLU A 221 -11.44 0.89 -46.91
N CYS A 222 -12.41 0.09 -46.44
CA CYS A 222 -12.11 -1.21 -45.87
C CYS A 222 -11.57 -2.22 -46.89
N PRO A 223 -10.61 -3.08 -46.50
CA PRO A 223 -10.12 -4.16 -47.36
C PRO A 223 -11.23 -5.19 -47.67
N GLU A 224 -11.20 -5.76 -48.88
CA GLU A 224 -12.20 -6.73 -49.37
C GLU A 224 -12.10 -8.15 -48.79
#